data_AF-A0AA91TVY0-F1
#
_entry.id   AF-A0AA91TVY0-F1
#
_cell.length_a   1.000
_cell.length_b   1.000
_cell.length_c   1.000
_cell.angle_alpha   90.00
_cell.angle_beta   90.00
_cell.angle_gamma   90.00
#
_symmetry.space_group_name_H-M   'P 1'
#
loop_
_entity.id
_entity.type
_entity.pdbx_description
1 polymer ?
#
loop_
_entity_poly.entity_id
_entity_poly.type
_entity_poly.pdbx_seq_one_letter_code
_entity_poly.pdbx_strand_id
1 'polypeptide(L)'
;MTEMLKVIDPYYVYSYDNIQKKDQSPINNIVNNRIVDDIRNNYNLIPQINKLSKIPIIVVQGSDDILNPKRIKELLLDYIPHAELIEIENCGHWAIIENPSELNRIATEFFQ
;
A
#
# COMPACT_ATOMS: atom_id res chain seq x y z
N MET A 1 -16.47 -10.93 -7.15
CA MET A 1 -15.62 -10.01 -6.37
C MET A 1 -15.89 -10.13 -4.88
N THR A 2 -17.13 -9.91 -4.40
CA THR A 2 -17.48 -9.93 -2.97
C THR A 2 -17.13 -11.25 -2.24
N GLU A 3 -17.41 -12.40 -2.85
CA GLU A 3 -17.04 -13.71 -2.28
C GLU A 3 -15.52 -13.93 -2.20
N MET A 4 -14.77 -13.43 -3.19
CA MET A 4 -13.30 -13.49 -3.17
C MET A 4 -12.72 -12.62 -2.07
N LEU A 5 -13.27 -11.40 -1.88
CA LEU A 5 -12.83 -10.49 -0.83
C LEU A 5 -12.97 -11.12 0.56
N LYS A 6 -14.06 -11.82 0.85
CA LYS A 6 -14.23 -12.54 2.13
C LYS A 6 -13.11 -13.56 2.41
N VAL A 7 -12.56 -14.18 1.37
CA VAL A 7 -11.49 -15.18 1.50
C VAL A 7 -10.13 -14.52 1.68
N ILE A 8 -9.87 -13.41 0.99
CA ILE A 8 -8.55 -12.77 1.01
C ILE A 8 -8.40 -11.73 2.11
N ASP A 9 -9.47 -11.06 2.53
CA ASP A 9 -9.44 -9.97 3.52
C ASP A 9 -8.72 -10.33 4.82
N PRO A 10 -8.84 -11.55 5.39
CA PRO A 10 -8.08 -11.94 6.57
C PRO A 10 -6.56 -11.91 6.39
N TYR A 11 -6.07 -12.00 5.16
CA TYR A 11 -4.63 -11.93 4.86
C TYR A 11 -4.14 -10.50 4.58
N TYR A 12 -5.05 -9.54 4.46
CA TYR A 12 -4.72 -8.13 4.26
C TYR A 12 -4.53 -7.36 5.58
N VAL A 13 -4.77 -8.01 6.72
CA VAL A 13 -4.67 -7.40 8.05
C VAL A 13 -3.83 -8.27 8.97
N TYR A 14 -3.18 -7.65 9.95
CA TYR A 14 -2.38 -8.34 10.96
C TYR A 14 -3.23 -9.21 11.90
N SER A 15 -4.38 -8.68 12.34
CA SER A 15 -5.31 -9.39 13.23
C SER A 15 -6.70 -9.46 12.62
N TYR A 16 -7.37 -10.59 12.81
CA TYR A 16 -8.75 -10.80 12.36
C TYR A 16 -9.73 -9.75 12.91
N ASP A 17 -9.47 -9.22 14.11
CA ASP A 17 -10.27 -8.16 14.71
C ASP A 17 -10.24 -6.86 13.88
N ASN A 18 -9.16 -6.62 13.13
CA ASN A 18 -9.04 -5.45 12.26
C ASN A 18 -9.92 -5.54 11.00
N ILE A 19 -10.40 -6.74 10.62
CA ILE A 19 -11.38 -6.88 9.53
C ILE A 19 -12.65 -6.11 9.84
N GLN A 20 -13.06 -6.07 11.11
CA GLN A 20 -14.28 -5.36 11.53
C GLN A 20 -14.16 -3.84 11.37
N LYS A 21 -12.93 -3.31 11.32
CA LYS A 21 -12.66 -1.88 11.10
C LYS A 21 -12.74 -1.49 9.62
N LYS A 22 -12.76 -2.46 8.70
CA LYS A 22 -12.86 -2.23 7.26
C LYS A 22 -14.32 -2.00 6.87
N ASP A 23 -14.61 -0.83 6.32
CA ASP A 23 -15.92 -0.56 5.74
C ASP A 23 -16.15 -1.40 4.47
N GLN A 24 -17.39 -1.85 4.27
CA GLN A 24 -17.79 -2.53 3.05
C GLN A 24 -18.26 -1.51 2.02
N SER A 25 -17.30 -0.76 1.47
CA SER A 25 -17.62 0.19 0.41
C SER A 25 -17.99 -0.54 -0.88
N PRO A 26 -19.10 -0.18 -1.55
CA PRO A 26 -19.54 -0.86 -2.77
C PRO A 26 -18.56 -0.60 -3.92
N ILE A 27 -18.21 -1.65 -4.65
CA ILE A 27 -17.34 -1.56 -5.83
C ILE A 27 -18.18 -1.77 -7.09
N ASN A 28 -18.13 -0.81 -8.01
CA ASN A 28 -18.69 -0.99 -9.35
C ASN A 28 -17.71 -1.78 -10.21
N ASN A 29 -18.03 -3.04 -10.52
CA ASN A 29 -17.13 -3.94 -11.25
C ASN A 29 -16.78 -3.43 -12.67
N ILE A 30 -17.70 -2.76 -13.37
CA ILE A 30 -17.43 -2.23 -14.72
C ILE A 30 -16.38 -1.12 -14.63
N VAL A 31 -16.57 -0.20 -13.69
CA VAL A 31 -15.63 0.90 -13.46
C VAL A 31 -14.28 0.37 -12.96
N ASN A 32 -14.28 -0.55 -12.00
CA ASN A 32 -13.07 -1.16 -11.45
C ASN A 32 -12.25 -1.85 -12.55
N ASN A 33 -12.89 -2.65 -13.42
CA ASN A 33 -12.19 -3.32 -14.52
C ASN A 33 -11.59 -2.31 -15.50
N ARG A 34 -12.32 -1.24 -15.84
CA ARG A 34 -11.79 -0.17 -16.72
C ARG A 34 -10.57 0.52 -16.12
N ILE A 35 -10.60 0.83 -14.82
CA ILE A 35 -9.45 1.42 -14.11
C ILE A 35 -8.25 0.47 -14.15
N VAL A 36 -8.47 -0.81 -13.87
CA VAL A 36 -7.40 -1.82 -13.88
C VAL A 36 -6.78 -1.96 -15.28
N ASP A 37 -7.60 -2.00 -16.33
CA ASP A 37 -7.11 -2.08 -17.70
C ASP A 37 -6.33 -0.81 -18.10
N ASP A 38 -6.80 0.37 -17.67
CA ASP A 38 -6.12 1.63 -17.90
C ASP A 38 -4.74 1.69 -17.21
N ILE A 39 -4.68 1.31 -15.92
CA ILE A 39 -3.42 1.22 -15.16
C ILE A 39 -2.42 0.29 -15.87
N ARG A 40 -2.87 -0.92 -16.26
CA ARG A 40 -2.00 -1.92 -16.91
C ARG A 40 -1.45 -1.45 -18.25
N ASN A 41 -2.27 -0.75 -19.05
CA ASN A 41 -1.90 -0.37 -20.41
C ASN A 41 -1.14 0.95 -20.47
N ASN A 42 -1.38 1.88 -19.52
CA ASN A 42 -0.93 3.26 -19.65
C ASN A 42 0.01 3.74 -18.51
N TYR A 43 0.13 3.02 -17.39
CA TYR A 43 0.85 3.51 -16.19
C TYR A 43 2.17 2.77 -15.91
N ASN A 44 2.91 2.37 -16.96
CA ASN A 44 4.31 1.99 -16.78
C ASN A 44 5.18 3.24 -16.60
N LEU A 45 5.48 3.59 -15.35
CA LEU A 45 6.25 4.79 -15.00
C LEU A 45 7.76 4.56 -14.88
N ILE A 46 8.24 3.32 -15.00
CA ILE A 46 9.68 2.99 -14.92
C ILE A 46 10.52 3.85 -15.89
N PRO A 47 10.13 4.06 -17.16
CA PRO A 47 10.90 4.89 -18.08
C PRO A 47 11.03 6.37 -17.65
N GLN A 48 10.19 6.82 -16.71
CA GLN A 48 10.13 8.19 -16.22
C GLN A 48 10.60 8.32 -14.76
N ILE A 49 11.17 7.27 -14.18
CA ILE A 49 11.53 7.21 -12.75
C ILE A 49 12.52 8.30 -12.34
N ASN A 50 13.37 8.74 -13.27
CA ASN A 50 14.34 9.82 -13.07
C ASN A 50 13.69 11.15 -12.64
N LYS A 51 12.40 11.35 -12.95
CA LYS A 51 11.63 12.53 -12.50
C LYS A 51 11.50 12.60 -10.97
N LEU A 52 11.65 11.48 -10.27
CA LEU A 52 11.57 11.41 -8.81
C LEU A 52 12.90 11.69 -8.11
N SER A 53 14.01 11.78 -8.84
CA SER A 53 15.38 11.77 -8.28
C SER A 53 15.72 12.87 -7.25
N LYS A 54 14.94 13.94 -7.18
CA LYS A 54 15.12 15.07 -6.24
C LYS A 54 13.97 15.21 -5.24
N ILE A 55 12.98 14.32 -5.32
CA ILE A 55 11.80 14.36 -4.46
C ILE A 55 12.10 13.48 -3.25
N PRO A 56 12.08 14.00 -2.02
CA PRO A 56 12.14 13.16 -0.83
C PRO A 56 10.93 12.21 -0.84
N ILE A 57 11.18 10.93 -0.60
CA ILE A 57 10.14 9.89 -0.64
C ILE A 57 10.29 9.01 0.59
N ILE A 58 9.19 8.84 1.30
CA ILE A 58 9.02 7.84 2.34
C ILE A 58 7.97 6.82 1.89
N VAL A 59 8.28 5.56 2.10
CA VAL A 59 7.41 4.41 1.86
C VAL A 59 7.10 3.82 3.22
N VAL A 60 5.83 3.79 3.59
CA VAL A 60 5.38 3.22 4.87
C VAL A 60 4.65 1.92 4.60
N GLN A 61 5.05 0.85 5.28
CA GLN A 61 4.59 -0.51 5.02
C GLN A 61 4.27 -1.22 6.33
N GLY A 62 3.21 -2.02 6.40
CA GLY A 62 3.01 -2.92 7.52
C GLY A 62 3.98 -4.11 7.47
N SER A 63 4.57 -4.49 8.61
CA SER A 63 5.50 -5.63 8.72
C SER A 63 4.89 -6.97 8.30
N ASP A 64 3.57 -7.10 8.44
CA ASP A 64 2.79 -8.32 8.21
C ASP A 64 1.86 -8.19 7.00
N ASP A 65 2.14 -7.25 6.09
CA ASP A 65 1.43 -7.17 4.81
C ASP A 65 1.68 -8.42 3.96
N ILE A 66 0.62 -8.91 3.31
CA ILE A 66 0.67 -9.96 2.30
C ILE A 66 1.71 -9.69 1.20
N LEU A 67 1.94 -8.41 0.87
CA LEU A 67 3.09 -7.95 0.12
C LEU A 67 4.24 -7.63 1.09
N ASN A 68 5.05 -8.64 1.37
CA ASN A 68 6.17 -8.55 2.30
C ASN A 68 7.09 -7.33 1.99
N PRO A 69 7.64 -6.64 3.01
CA PRO A 69 8.60 -5.53 2.85
C PRO A 69 9.77 -5.79 1.88
N LYS A 70 10.27 -7.03 1.82
CA LYS A 70 11.27 -7.45 0.82
C LYS A 70 10.80 -7.21 -0.61
N ARG A 71 9.51 -7.44 -0.87
CA ARG A 71 8.91 -7.23 -2.19
C ARG A 71 8.82 -5.74 -2.53
N ILE A 72 8.59 -4.88 -1.55
CA ILE A 72 8.65 -3.42 -1.73
C ILE A 72 10.05 -2.98 -2.14
N LYS A 73 11.08 -3.57 -1.53
CA LYS A 73 12.46 -3.31 -1.94
C LYS A 73 12.68 -3.61 -3.44
N GLU A 74 12.31 -4.81 -3.87
CA GLU A 74 12.46 -5.25 -5.27
C GLU A 74 11.62 -4.43 -6.27
N LEU A 75 10.40 -4.05 -5.87
CA LEU A 75 9.46 -3.38 -6.77
C LEU A 75 9.60 -1.86 -6.82
N LEU A 76 10.21 -1.25 -5.79
CA LEU A 76 10.24 0.20 -5.63
C LEU A 76 11.64 0.72 -5.30
N LEU A 77 12.25 0.24 -4.21
CA LEU A 77 13.51 0.82 -3.72
C LEU A 77 14.69 0.55 -4.66
N ASP A 78 14.70 -0.57 -5.38
CA ASP A 78 15.71 -0.84 -6.41
C ASP A 78 15.67 0.20 -7.55
N TYR A 79 14.50 0.82 -7.79
CA TYR A 79 14.32 1.89 -8.79
C TYR A 79 14.45 3.30 -8.20
N ILE A 80 14.18 3.46 -6.90
CA ILE A 80 14.20 4.73 -6.18
C ILE A 80 15.06 4.57 -4.90
N PRO A 81 16.39 4.45 -5.03
CA PRO A 81 17.26 4.06 -3.91
C PRO A 81 17.40 5.12 -2.82
N HIS A 82 16.91 6.34 -3.06
CA HIS A 82 16.88 7.42 -2.08
C HIS A 82 15.56 7.48 -1.30
N ALA A 83 14.58 6.62 -1.63
CA ALA A 83 13.38 6.48 -0.84
C ALA A 83 13.69 5.73 0.45
N GLU A 84 13.11 6.17 1.56
CA GLU A 84 13.20 5.49 2.84
C GLU A 84 12.01 4.53 3.00
N LEU A 85 12.25 3.34 3.55
CA LEU A 85 11.19 2.38 3.91
C LEU A 85 11.07 2.32 5.43
N ILE A 86 9.89 2.65 5.94
CA ILE A 86 9.54 2.51 7.34
C ILE A 86 8.50 1.41 7.49
N GLU A 87 8.81 0.42 8.33
CA GLU A 87 7.91 -0.66 8.67
C GLU A 87 7.14 -0.32 9.96
N ILE A 88 5.82 -0.51 9.93
CA ILE A 88 4.97 -0.46 11.11
C ILE A 88 4.79 -1.90 11.60
N GLU A 89 5.35 -2.19 12.77
CA GLU A 89 5.24 -3.49 13.43
C GLU A 89 3.78 -3.87 13.73
N ASN A 90 3.47 -5.18 13.62
CA ASN A 90 2.14 -5.73 13.87
C ASN A 90 1.03 -5.08 13.03
N CYS A 91 1.34 -4.79 11.76
CA CYS A 91 0.44 -4.12 10.83
C CYS A 91 0.44 -4.85 9.49
N GLY A 92 -0.74 -5.08 8.93
CA GLY A 92 -0.92 -5.65 7.61
C GLY A 92 -0.96 -4.57 6.52
N HIS A 93 -1.70 -4.85 5.45
CA HIS A 93 -1.74 -4.00 4.25
C HIS A 93 -2.36 -2.63 4.52
N TRP A 94 -3.40 -2.58 5.36
CA TRP A 94 -4.18 -1.38 5.57
C TRP A 94 -3.69 -0.59 6.78
N ALA A 95 -2.47 -0.04 6.70
CA ALA A 95 -1.87 0.75 7.79
C ALA A 95 -2.77 1.92 8.26
N ILE A 96 -3.51 2.53 7.33
CA ILE A 96 -4.52 3.56 7.62
C ILE A 96 -5.66 3.09 8.55
N ILE A 97 -5.97 1.79 8.55
CA ILE A 97 -7.03 1.19 9.38
C ILE A 97 -6.44 0.58 10.65
N GLU A 98 -5.29 -0.08 10.54
CA GLU A 98 -4.71 -0.88 11.61
C GLU A 98 -3.91 -0.04 12.60
N ASN A 99 -3.14 0.93 12.12
CA ASN A 99 -2.31 1.79 12.96
C ASN A 99 -2.31 3.26 12.47
N PRO A 100 -3.48 3.91 12.46
CA PRO A 100 -3.63 5.28 11.96
C PRO A 100 -2.79 6.30 12.76
N SER A 101 -2.61 6.09 14.07
CA SER A 101 -1.81 6.98 14.91
C SER A 101 -0.34 6.99 14.50
N GLU A 102 0.26 5.82 14.28
CA GLU A 102 1.65 5.72 13.87
C GLU A 102 1.86 6.23 12.45
N LEU A 103 0.97 5.87 11.52
CA LEU A 103 1.03 6.38 10.16
C LEU A 103 0.93 7.92 10.11
N ASN A 104 0.03 8.52 10.91
CA ASN A 104 -0.11 9.96 11.00
C ASN A 104 1.10 10.64 11.64
N ARG A 105 1.73 10.00 12.64
CA ARG A 105 2.97 10.47 13.25
C ARG A 105 4.08 10.54 12.19
N ILE A 106 4.32 9.44 11.48
CA ILE A 106 5.33 9.34 10.41
C ILE A 106 5.07 10.37 9.32
N ALA A 107 3.82 10.49 8.84
CA ALA A 107 3.46 11.46 7.82
C ALA A 107 3.69 12.90 8.30
N THR A 108 3.34 13.21 9.54
CA THR A 108 3.53 14.55 10.10
C THR A 108 5.01 14.88 10.23
N GLU A 109 5.83 13.95 10.74
CA GLU A 109 7.29 14.12 10.87
C GLU A 109 7.97 14.31 9.51
N PHE A 110 7.51 13.62 8.48
CA PHE A 110 8.05 13.76 7.12
C PHE A 110 7.82 15.15 6.52
N PHE A 111 6.72 15.83 6.88
CA PHE A 111 6.36 17.14 6.33
C PHE A 111 6.74 18.34 7.22
N GLN A 112 7.37 18.10 8.38
CA GLN A 112 7.92 19.15 9.24
C GLN A 112 9.28 19.65 8.75
#